data_AF-A0A8S1NN51-F1
#
_entry.id   AF-A0A8S1NN51-F1
#
_cell.length_a   1.000
_cell.length_b   1.000
_cell.length_c   1.000
_cell.angle_alpha   90.00
_cell.angle_beta   90.00
_cell.angle_gamma   90.00
#
_symmetry.space_group_name_H-M   'P 1'
#
loop_
_entity.id
_entity.type
_entity.pdbx_description
1 polymer ?
#
loop_
_entity_poly.entity_id
_entity_poly.type
_entity_poly.pdbx_seq_one_letter_code
_entity_poly.pdbx_strand_id
1 'polypeptide(L)'
;MQDHYCKLHKKFQNRWILIAPPYQNRTFCECCKFQLDKGEELFITIEEFQEKYINPLKDRIKDQKQSENVDKLCKIFKTLLCEIEKILIQMNNIKINFEEIFEDIKKQQQEFENIINNHSFENPHQFSLKEIIQLKNSNKLNDLQDQKFSYFKSFNEVVNQLENIITGFKIQIDQQDQIVSKNFQEYKDQKKDEFKWVGKKKYIGQFWNKNIEIYQKFHFNLEFCLNNEIIYEEFDGTTLRQEQIYDITKQPIILVNNEQIKNFQWVGEYEKVQKVGKWKAYWNGQIIPQIEGYYFEGMKNGFWKECSKNYCSQVNCFEQGFYCNEKRKGIWRYLYEDIEIGGGLYNDSNQKHGIWTELSDHFCSKVQIIYNGKFQNDNKTGIWVILFRDMINQPFKQMYDVNLIIYYCIFWNNPLVEADYIKFVLIKINNKTEMGQIIVFLKICRNLKDSKNFLTTLSLLIWTKNQNLPQKYIMIHHILYMKKLVQLRQENGQICGISLGRQHR
;
A
#
# COMPACT_ATOMS: atom_id res chain seq x y z
N MET A 1 1.55 39.69 0.23
CA MET A 1 0.32 40.14 -0.48
C MET A 1 0.69 41.31 -1.38
N GLN A 2 1.35 41.04 -2.51
CA GLN A 2 1.61 42.04 -3.54
C GLN A 2 0.91 41.54 -4.81
N ASP A 3 0.15 42.44 -5.43
CA ASP A 3 -0.73 42.31 -6.59
C ASP A 3 -2.16 41.77 -6.35
N HIS A 4 -2.97 42.57 -5.64
CA HIS A 4 -4.45 42.46 -5.68
C HIS A 4 -5.06 42.91 -7.01
N TYR A 5 -4.26 43.43 -7.95
CA TYR A 5 -4.74 43.97 -9.22
C TYR A 5 -4.56 42.98 -10.37
N CYS A 6 -5.49 43.02 -11.32
CA CYS A 6 -5.40 42.21 -12.52
C CYS A 6 -4.17 42.62 -13.36
N LYS A 7 -3.36 41.63 -13.78
CA LYS A 7 -2.17 41.87 -14.61
C LYS A 7 -2.51 42.52 -15.95
N LEU A 8 -3.68 42.21 -16.51
CA LEU A 8 -4.17 42.76 -17.78
C LEU A 8 -4.93 44.07 -17.56
N HIS A 9 -5.75 44.13 -16.51
CA HIS A 9 -6.59 45.28 -16.20
C HIS A 9 -6.11 45.97 -14.93
N LYS A 10 -4.96 46.67 -14.99
CA LYS A 10 -4.27 47.23 -13.81
C LYS A 10 -5.13 48.12 -12.89
N LYS A 11 -6.23 48.69 -13.40
CA LYS A 11 -7.19 49.51 -12.62
C LYS A 11 -8.19 48.68 -11.81
N PHE A 12 -8.31 47.37 -12.07
CA PHE A 12 -9.32 46.52 -11.47
C PHE A 12 -8.68 45.50 -10.53
N GLN A 13 -9.29 45.36 -9.35
CA GLN A 13 -8.90 44.37 -8.36
C GLN A 13 -9.43 42.99 -8.75
N ASN A 14 -8.66 41.95 -8.47
CA ASN A 14 -9.15 40.58 -8.58
C ASN A 14 -10.06 40.31 -7.38
N ARG A 15 -11.37 40.22 -7.61
CA ARG A 15 -12.40 40.00 -6.57
C ARG A 15 -13.10 38.66 -6.69
N TRP A 16 -12.90 37.94 -7.80
CA TRP A 16 -13.61 36.70 -8.11
C TRP A 16 -12.67 35.51 -8.13
N ILE A 17 -13.14 34.36 -7.69
CA ILE A 17 -12.46 33.07 -7.70
C ILE A 17 -13.30 32.10 -8.50
N LEU A 18 -12.71 31.44 -9.49
CA LEU A 18 -13.36 30.39 -10.27
C LEU A 18 -13.21 29.05 -9.54
N ILE A 19 -14.33 28.45 -9.12
CA ILE A 19 -14.33 27.17 -8.37
C ILE A 19 -14.41 25.93 -9.27
N ALA A 20 -14.63 26.11 -10.58
CA ALA A 20 -14.74 25.02 -11.55
C ALA A 20 -13.37 24.48 -12.01
N PRO A 21 -13.17 23.13 -12.03
CA PRO A 21 -12.04 22.52 -12.72
C PRO A 21 -11.98 22.91 -14.20
N PRO A 22 -10.80 23.00 -14.84
CA PRO A 22 -9.45 22.80 -14.29
C PRO A 22 -8.81 24.07 -13.70
N TYR A 23 -9.55 25.17 -13.60
CA TYR A 23 -9.00 26.51 -13.31
C TYR A 23 -9.01 26.87 -11.82
N GLN A 24 -9.10 25.87 -10.94
CA GLN A 24 -9.00 26.07 -9.50
C GLN A 24 -7.69 26.81 -9.18
N ASN A 25 -7.77 27.85 -8.34
CA ASN A 25 -6.67 28.73 -7.89
C ASN A 25 -6.39 29.99 -8.74
N ARG A 26 -7.26 30.40 -9.68
CA ARG A 26 -7.14 31.71 -10.34
C ARG A 26 -8.11 32.72 -9.77
N THR A 27 -7.59 33.94 -9.54
CA THR A 27 -8.40 35.10 -9.19
C THR A 27 -8.61 35.98 -10.44
N PHE A 28 -9.77 36.60 -10.54
CA PHE A 28 -10.21 37.36 -11.70
C PHE A 28 -10.76 38.72 -11.27
N CYS A 29 -10.51 39.75 -12.06
CA CYS A 29 -11.25 41.00 -11.98
C CYS A 29 -12.58 40.90 -12.73
N GLU A 30 -13.45 41.89 -12.56
CA GLU A 30 -14.76 41.95 -13.23
C GLU A 30 -14.65 41.75 -14.75
N CYS A 31 -13.70 42.44 -15.40
CA CYS A 31 -13.51 42.36 -16.84
C CYS A 31 -13.07 40.95 -17.29
N CYS A 32 -12.13 40.33 -16.57
CA CYS A 32 -11.66 38.98 -16.91
C CYS A 32 -12.70 37.89 -16.59
N LYS A 33 -13.57 38.10 -15.59
CA LYS A 33 -14.70 37.22 -15.31
C LYS A 33 -15.64 37.18 -16.51
N PHE A 34 -16.05 38.35 -17.02
CA PHE A 34 -16.96 38.45 -18.16
C PHE A 34 -16.39 37.81 -19.44
N GLN A 35 -15.08 37.94 -19.68
CA GLN A 35 -14.41 37.36 -20.85
C GLN A 35 -14.36 35.83 -20.86
N LEU A 36 -14.55 35.16 -19.72
CA LEU A 36 -14.46 33.70 -19.66
C LEU A 36 -15.71 33.00 -20.20
N ASP A 37 -16.82 33.72 -20.39
CA ASP A 37 -18.12 33.19 -20.85
C ASP A 37 -18.50 31.88 -20.15
N LYS A 38 -18.31 31.87 -18.83
CA LYS A 38 -18.71 30.79 -17.94
C LYS A 38 -19.84 31.30 -17.08
N GLY A 39 -20.83 30.44 -16.82
CA GLY A 39 -21.98 30.79 -15.99
C GLY A 39 -21.56 31.41 -14.66
N GLU A 40 -22.30 32.43 -14.23
CA GLU A 40 -22.00 33.23 -13.03
C GLU A 40 -21.90 32.37 -11.77
N GLU A 41 -22.62 31.25 -11.73
CA GLU A 41 -22.62 30.27 -10.64
C GLU A 41 -21.27 29.62 -10.36
N LEU A 42 -20.32 29.71 -11.29
CA LEU A 42 -18.98 29.14 -11.15
C LEU A 42 -17.98 30.10 -10.51
N PHE A 43 -18.38 31.36 -10.29
CA PHE A 43 -17.54 32.36 -9.63
C PHE A 43 -18.10 32.67 -8.25
N ILE A 44 -17.20 32.80 -7.29
CA ILE A 44 -17.50 33.33 -5.96
C ILE A 44 -16.59 34.51 -5.69
N THR A 45 -17.06 35.44 -4.90
CA THR A 45 -16.23 36.55 -4.43
C THR A 45 -15.15 36.04 -3.48
N ILE A 46 -14.09 36.83 -3.29
CA ILE A 46 -13.06 36.51 -2.29
C ILE A 46 -13.68 36.46 -0.90
N GLU A 47 -14.63 37.35 -0.61
CA GLU A 47 -15.36 37.42 0.64
C GLU A 47 -16.18 36.14 0.89
N GLU A 48 -16.97 35.71 -0.10
CA GLU A 48 -17.72 34.45 -0.03
C GLU A 48 -16.80 33.23 0.10
N PHE A 49 -15.64 33.24 -0.57
CA PHE A 49 -14.67 32.16 -0.43
C PHE A 49 -14.07 32.13 0.99
N GLN A 50 -13.77 33.30 1.54
CA GLN A 50 -13.28 33.41 2.91
C GLN A 50 -14.32 32.89 3.90
N GLU A 51 -15.57 33.30 3.76
CA GLU A 51 -16.66 32.89 4.64
C GLU A 51 -16.99 31.40 4.51
N LYS A 52 -17.12 30.89 3.29
CA LYS A 52 -17.60 29.53 3.04
C LYS A 52 -16.52 28.45 3.20
N TYR A 53 -15.25 28.78 2.98
CA TYR A 53 -14.17 27.79 2.98
C TYR A 53 -13.08 28.10 4.01
N ILE A 54 -12.61 29.35 4.11
CA ILE A 54 -11.47 29.69 4.98
C ILE A 54 -11.88 29.77 6.44
N ASN A 55 -13.01 30.41 6.77
CA ASN A 55 -13.46 30.55 8.16
C ASN A 55 -13.79 29.20 8.80
N PRO A 56 -14.54 28.28 8.17
CA PRO A 56 -14.73 26.93 8.70
C PRO A 56 -13.42 26.15 8.90
N LEU A 57 -12.43 26.34 8.02
CA LEU A 57 -11.10 25.75 8.22
C LEU A 57 -10.36 26.39 9.39
N LYS A 58 -10.43 27.73 9.55
CA LYS A 58 -9.85 28.43 10.71
C LYS A 58 -10.50 27.99 12.01
N ASP A 59 -11.81 27.80 12.03
CA ASP A 59 -12.54 27.34 13.20
C ASP A 59 -12.17 25.88 13.52
N ARG A 60 -12.12 24.99 12.52
CA ARG A 60 -11.58 23.62 12.71
C ARG A 60 -10.14 23.61 13.22
N ILE A 61 -9.29 24.52 12.74
CA ILE A 61 -7.90 24.66 13.22
C ILE A 61 -7.87 25.24 14.65
N LYS A 62 -8.77 26.17 15.00
CA LYS A 62 -8.90 26.66 16.37
C LYS A 62 -9.39 25.56 17.31
N ASP A 63 -10.35 24.74 16.89
CA ASP A 63 -10.85 23.60 17.63
C ASP A 63 -9.74 22.54 17.82
N GLN A 64 -8.90 22.32 16.80
CA GLN A 64 -7.70 21.49 16.92
C GLN A 64 -6.64 22.10 17.85
N LYS A 65 -6.45 23.42 17.82
CA LYS A 65 -5.53 24.11 18.74
C LYS A 65 -6.04 24.13 20.18
N GLN A 66 -7.36 24.05 20.37
CA GLN A 66 -7.98 23.85 21.69
C GLN A 66 -7.81 22.42 22.22
N SER A 67 -7.16 21.51 21.47
CA SER A 67 -6.57 20.31 22.07
C SER A 67 -5.30 20.66 22.86
N GLU A 68 -5.36 21.66 23.75
CA GLU A 68 -4.31 21.99 24.72
C GLU A 68 -3.86 20.73 25.49
N ASN A 69 -4.74 19.73 25.58
CA ASN A 69 -4.45 18.40 26.10
C ASN A 69 -3.33 17.66 25.35
N VAL A 70 -3.24 17.74 24.01
CA VAL A 70 -2.20 17.05 23.24
C VAL A 70 -0.83 17.67 23.48
N ASP A 71 -0.71 18.99 23.38
CA ASP A 71 0.56 19.69 23.65
C ASP A 71 0.99 19.53 25.11
N LYS A 72 0.04 19.55 26.06
CA LYS A 72 0.29 19.28 27.47
C LYS A 72 0.76 17.84 27.69
N LEU A 73 0.13 16.84 27.07
CA LEU A 73 0.55 15.44 27.13
C LEU A 73 1.93 15.25 26.49
N CYS A 74 2.21 15.85 25.34
CA CYS A 74 3.53 15.82 24.70
C CYS A 74 4.60 16.44 25.60
N LYS A 75 4.29 17.55 26.28
CA LYS A 75 5.22 18.18 27.23
C LYS A 75 5.49 17.27 28.44
N ILE A 76 4.44 16.65 29.01
CA ILE A 76 4.58 15.67 30.10
C ILE A 76 5.46 14.49 29.66
N PHE A 77 5.20 13.93 28.48
CA PHE A 77 5.95 12.80 27.94
C PHE A 77 7.43 13.14 27.71
N LYS A 78 7.72 14.32 27.16
CA LYS A 78 9.10 14.81 26.99
C LYS A 78 9.83 14.98 28.33
N THR A 79 9.14 15.48 29.35
CA THR A 79 9.72 15.59 30.70
C THR A 79 10.04 14.21 31.27
N LEU A 80 9.11 13.25 31.14
CA LEU A 80 9.33 11.86 31.60
C LEU A 80 10.52 11.20 30.90
N LEU A 81 10.64 11.35 29.58
CA LEU A 81 11.79 10.83 28.83
C LEU A 81 13.12 11.42 29.31
N CYS A 82 13.17 12.73 29.56
CA CYS A 82 14.36 13.40 30.07
C CYS A 82 14.77 12.89 31.46
N GLU A 83 13.80 12.61 32.35
CA GLU A 83 14.10 12.00 33.66
C GLU A 83 14.61 10.56 33.54
N ILE A 84 14.05 9.76 32.63
CA ILE A 84 14.53 8.40 32.34
C ILE A 84 15.98 8.44 31.84
N GLU A 85 16.31 9.36 30.93
CA GLU A 85 17.68 9.52 30.41
C GLU A 85 18.68 9.86 31.52
N LYS A 86 18.34 10.76 32.44
CA LYS A 86 19.19 11.09 33.59
C LYS A 86 19.49 9.88 34.46
N ILE A 87 18.49 9.04 34.70
CA ILE A 87 18.64 7.82 35.50
C ILE A 87 19.52 6.80 34.80
N LEU A 88 19.35 6.62 33.49
CA LEU A 88 20.21 5.73 32.71
C LEU A 88 21.68 6.17 32.77
N ILE A 89 21.95 7.48 32.71
CA ILE A 89 23.30 8.02 32.88
C ILE A 89 23.84 7.73 34.29
N GLN A 90 23.05 7.96 35.33
CA GLN A 90 23.44 7.66 36.71
C GLN A 90 23.74 6.17 36.91
N MET A 91 22.90 5.28 36.37
CA MET A 91 23.11 3.84 36.42
C MET A 91 24.40 3.42 35.71
N ASN A 92 24.72 4.04 34.57
CA ASN A 92 25.96 3.75 33.87
C ASN A 92 27.21 4.17 34.67
N ASN A 93 27.15 5.33 35.34
CA ASN A 93 28.25 5.76 36.22
C ASN A 93 28.43 4.83 37.41
N ILE A 94 27.33 4.41 38.04
CA ILE A 94 27.35 3.43 39.14
C ILE A 94 27.97 2.11 38.67
N LYS A 95 27.60 1.64 37.47
CA LYS A 95 28.16 0.42 36.88
C LYS A 95 29.68 0.53 36.73
N ILE A 96 30.18 1.61 36.14
CA ILE A 96 31.63 1.84 35.93
C ILE A 96 32.37 1.80 37.28
N ASN A 97 31.85 2.50 38.30
CA ASN A 97 32.46 2.51 39.63
C ASN A 97 32.52 1.09 40.25
N PHE A 98 31.49 0.27 40.06
CA PHE A 98 31.51 -1.10 40.55
C PHE A 98 32.48 -1.99 39.78
N GLU A 99 32.60 -1.82 38.46
CA GLU A 99 33.58 -2.55 37.65
C GLU A 99 35.01 -2.25 38.11
N GLU A 100 35.33 -0.98 38.41
CA GLU A 100 36.63 -0.59 38.98
C GLU A 100 36.88 -1.22 40.36
N ILE A 101 35.90 -1.18 41.26
CA ILE A 101 36.01 -1.80 42.60
C ILE A 101 36.22 -3.31 42.49
N PHE A 102 35.49 -4.00 41.60
CA PHE A 102 35.63 -5.44 41.44
C PHE A 102 36.99 -5.85 40.86
N GLU A 103 37.52 -5.09 39.90
CA GLU A 103 38.87 -5.34 39.37
C GLU A 103 39.95 -5.10 40.43
N ASP A 104 39.82 -4.07 41.28
CA ASP A 104 40.74 -3.84 42.39
C ASP A 104 40.72 -5.00 43.41
N ILE A 105 39.53 -5.46 43.81
CA ILE A 105 39.37 -6.60 44.71
C ILE A 105 39.99 -7.87 44.11
N LYS A 106 39.77 -8.10 42.81
CA LYS A 106 40.29 -9.27 42.09
C LYS A 106 41.81 -9.23 41.99
N LYS A 107 42.38 -8.06 41.71
CA LYS A 107 43.83 -7.85 41.69
C LYS A 107 44.45 -8.14 43.06
N GLN A 108 43.86 -7.59 44.13
CA GLN A 108 44.33 -7.87 45.49
C GLN A 108 44.25 -9.37 45.82
N GLN A 109 43.15 -10.03 45.48
CA GLN A 109 43.01 -11.48 45.69
C GLN A 109 44.07 -12.28 44.91
N GLN A 110 44.35 -11.91 43.66
CA GLN A 110 45.35 -12.55 42.84
C GLN A 110 46.77 -12.33 43.37
N GLU A 111 47.06 -11.17 43.95
CA GLU A 111 48.31 -10.91 44.68
C GLU A 111 48.48 -11.87 45.87
N PHE A 112 47.42 -12.10 46.67
CA PHE A 112 47.46 -13.09 47.76
C PHE A 112 47.63 -14.53 47.24
N GLU A 113 46.90 -14.92 46.19
CA GLU A 113 47.02 -16.25 45.58
C GLU A 113 48.42 -16.50 45.01
N ASN A 114 49.04 -15.49 44.39
CA ASN A 114 50.41 -15.58 43.88
C ASN A 114 51.42 -15.76 45.02
N ILE A 115 51.25 -15.07 46.14
CA ILE A 115 52.12 -15.26 47.32
C ILE A 115 51.98 -16.68 47.88
N ILE A 116 50.76 -17.24 47.89
CA ILE A 116 50.51 -18.61 48.37
C ILE A 116 51.11 -19.65 47.40
N ASN A 117 50.84 -19.50 46.10
CA ASN A 117 51.19 -20.51 45.09
C ASN A 117 52.67 -20.52 44.71
N ASN A 118 53.36 -19.36 44.73
CA ASN A 118 54.79 -19.29 44.46
C ASN A 118 55.66 -19.88 45.58
N HIS A 119 55.04 -20.40 46.65
CA HIS A 119 55.71 -21.05 47.76
C HIS A 119 55.43 -22.55 47.75
N SER A 120 55.95 -23.26 46.74
CA SER A 120 55.96 -24.72 46.72
C SER A 120 56.81 -25.24 47.88
N PHE A 121 56.29 -26.22 48.63
CA PHE A 121 56.95 -26.80 49.80
C PHE A 121 58.29 -27.50 49.51
N GLU A 122 58.64 -27.69 48.23
CA GLU A 122 59.81 -28.45 47.81
C GLU A 122 61.13 -27.65 47.88
N ASN A 123 61.09 -26.32 48.01
CA ASN A 123 62.30 -25.49 48.17
C ASN A 123 62.03 -24.23 49.01
N PRO A 124 62.00 -24.33 50.36
CA PRO A 124 61.72 -23.20 51.23
C PRO A 124 62.96 -22.30 51.34
N HIS A 125 63.12 -21.35 50.41
CA HIS A 125 64.02 -20.22 50.65
C HIS A 125 63.50 -19.39 51.83
N GLN A 126 64.37 -19.06 52.79
CA GLN A 126 64.03 -18.40 54.06
C GLN A 126 63.27 -17.07 53.92
N PHE A 127 63.34 -16.41 52.75
CA PHE A 127 62.58 -15.20 52.43
C PHE A 127 61.06 -15.43 52.31
N SER A 128 60.62 -16.58 51.78
CA SER A 128 59.19 -16.87 51.54
C SER A 128 58.39 -17.09 52.82
N LEU A 129 58.99 -17.75 53.80
CA LEU A 129 58.36 -17.99 55.11
C LEU A 129 58.11 -16.70 55.89
N LYS A 130 58.98 -15.70 55.75
CA LYS A 130 58.84 -14.42 56.45
C LYS A 130 57.63 -13.63 55.93
N GLU A 131 57.38 -13.65 54.62
CA GLU A 131 56.21 -12.99 54.00
C GLU A 131 54.91 -13.71 54.35
N ILE A 132 54.87 -15.04 54.34
CA ILE A 132 53.69 -15.80 54.80
C ILE A 132 53.42 -15.55 56.28
N ILE A 133 54.44 -15.56 57.15
CA ILE A 133 54.27 -15.30 58.58
C ILE A 133 53.83 -13.85 58.81
N GLN A 134 54.38 -12.89 58.06
CA GLN A 134 53.90 -11.51 58.10
C GLN A 134 52.46 -11.39 57.63
N LEU A 135 52.06 -12.08 56.56
CA LEU A 135 50.68 -12.12 56.08
C LEU A 135 49.74 -12.71 57.12
N LYS A 136 50.11 -13.86 57.69
CA LYS A 136 49.34 -14.56 58.73
C LYS A 136 49.21 -13.73 60.01
N ASN A 137 50.28 -13.05 60.40
CA ASN A 137 50.29 -12.22 61.61
C ASN A 137 49.73 -10.81 61.36
N SER A 138 49.65 -10.38 60.10
CA SER A 138 48.98 -9.14 59.72
C SER A 138 47.47 -9.37 59.65
N ASN A 139 46.69 -8.38 60.07
CA ASN A 139 45.24 -8.40 59.88
C ASN A 139 44.83 -8.22 58.40
N LYS A 140 45.76 -8.14 57.45
CA LYS A 140 45.48 -7.83 56.04
C LYS A 140 44.41 -8.73 55.39
N LEU A 141 44.36 -10.01 55.75
CA LEU A 141 43.37 -10.93 55.20
C LEU A 141 41.95 -10.65 55.75
N ASN A 142 41.87 -10.31 57.04
CA ASN A 142 40.64 -9.88 57.69
C ASN A 142 40.22 -8.50 57.17
N ASP A 143 41.17 -7.57 57.02
CA ASP A 143 40.92 -6.23 56.45
C ASP A 143 40.35 -6.34 55.02
N LEU A 144 40.87 -7.26 54.20
CA LEU A 144 40.33 -7.54 52.86
C LEU A 144 38.90 -8.11 52.93
N GLN A 145 38.64 -9.03 53.85
CA GLN A 145 37.29 -9.58 54.05
C GLN A 145 36.31 -8.51 54.52
N ASP A 146 36.70 -7.67 55.47
CA ASP A 146 35.91 -6.56 55.98
C ASP A 146 35.64 -5.52 54.89
N GLN A 147 36.65 -5.23 54.06
CA GLN A 147 36.50 -4.37 52.89
C GLN A 147 35.53 -4.95 51.87
N LYS A 148 35.65 -6.24 51.53
CA LYS A 148 34.69 -6.96 50.66
C LYS A 148 33.27 -6.89 51.23
N PHE A 149 33.12 -7.12 52.53
CA PHE A 149 31.81 -7.07 53.20
C PHE A 149 31.22 -5.65 53.18
N SER A 150 32.05 -4.63 53.42
CA SER A 150 31.66 -3.23 53.34
C SER A 150 31.19 -2.85 51.93
N TYR A 151 31.92 -3.25 50.88
CA TYR A 151 31.49 -3.01 49.49
C TYR A 151 30.20 -3.75 49.15
N PHE A 152 30.06 -5.01 49.58
CA PHE A 152 28.83 -5.77 49.34
C PHE A 152 27.62 -5.13 50.03
N LYS A 153 27.80 -4.60 51.25
CA LYS A 153 26.76 -3.85 51.95
C LYS A 153 26.38 -2.57 51.17
N SER A 154 27.35 -1.77 50.76
CA SER A 154 27.09 -0.56 49.96
C SER A 154 26.45 -0.88 48.60
N PHE A 155 26.84 -1.98 47.96
CA PHE A 155 26.21 -2.46 46.72
C PHE A 155 24.72 -2.78 46.95
N ASN A 156 24.39 -3.53 48.00
CA ASN A 156 22.99 -3.84 48.33
C ASN A 156 22.17 -2.59 48.65
N GLU A 157 22.76 -1.59 49.32
CA GLU A 157 22.09 -0.31 49.57
C GLU A 157 21.77 0.41 48.25
N VAL A 158 22.70 0.42 47.28
CA VAL A 158 22.47 1.01 45.95
C VAL A 158 21.41 0.22 45.17
N VAL A 159 21.45 -1.12 45.20
CA VAL A 159 20.43 -1.97 44.57
C VAL A 159 19.05 -1.66 45.13
N ASN A 160 18.90 -1.61 46.45
CA ASN A 160 17.63 -1.27 47.10
C ASN A 160 17.13 0.13 46.71
N GLN A 161 18.03 1.12 46.59
CA GLN A 161 17.66 2.46 46.11
C GLN A 161 17.16 2.42 44.65
N LEU A 162 17.83 1.67 43.78
CA LEU A 162 17.42 1.52 42.38
C LEU A 162 16.05 0.81 42.25
N GLU A 163 15.80 -0.23 43.04
CA GLU A 163 14.51 -0.92 43.06
C GLU A 163 13.37 0.02 43.46
N ASN A 164 13.58 0.88 44.46
CA ASN A 164 12.62 1.89 44.86
C ASN A 164 12.34 2.91 43.74
N ILE A 165 13.39 3.38 43.05
CA ILE A 165 13.26 4.30 41.91
C ILE A 165 12.45 3.64 40.79
N ILE A 166 12.81 2.42 40.38
CA ILE A 166 12.12 1.67 39.33
C ILE A 166 10.65 1.45 39.67
N THR A 167 10.36 1.11 40.92
CA THR A 167 8.98 0.93 41.41
C THR A 167 8.18 2.23 41.32
N GLY A 168 8.79 3.36 41.70
CA GLY A 168 8.18 4.69 41.55
C GLY A 168 7.84 5.04 40.09
N PHE A 169 8.75 4.78 39.16
CA PHE A 169 8.51 4.99 37.72
C PHE A 169 7.40 4.10 37.18
N LYS A 170 7.37 2.83 37.59
CA LYS A 170 6.32 1.89 37.17
C LYS A 170 4.94 2.42 37.57
N ILE A 171 4.77 2.86 38.81
CA ILE A 171 3.51 3.46 39.29
C ILE A 171 3.12 4.70 38.46
N GLN A 172 4.08 5.58 38.16
CA GLN A 172 3.82 6.77 37.34
C GLN A 172 3.40 6.41 35.91
N ILE A 173 4.06 5.42 35.29
CA ILE A 173 3.72 4.93 33.94
C ILE A 173 2.31 4.35 33.94
N ASP A 174 1.98 3.49 34.92
CA ASP A 174 0.65 2.87 35.03
C ASP A 174 -0.46 3.94 35.19
N GLN A 175 -0.21 4.99 35.98
CA GLN A 175 -1.14 6.12 36.11
C GLN A 175 -1.34 6.90 34.81
N GLN A 176 -0.27 7.15 34.05
CA GLN A 176 -0.37 7.82 32.75
C GLN A 176 -1.07 6.95 31.71
N ASP A 177 -0.80 5.65 31.70
CA ASP A 177 -1.46 4.71 30.79
C ASP A 177 -2.98 4.65 31.02
N GLN A 178 -3.42 4.69 32.28
CA GLN A 178 -4.85 4.79 32.63
C GLN A 178 -5.48 6.09 32.09
N ILE A 179 -4.79 7.23 32.22
CA ILE A 179 -5.27 8.52 31.70
C ILE A 179 -5.36 8.49 30.18
N VAL A 180 -4.32 8.01 29.50
CA VAL A 180 -4.27 7.89 28.03
C VAL A 180 -5.36 6.96 27.53
N SER A 181 -5.52 5.79 28.15
CA SER A 181 -6.55 4.81 27.81
C SER A 181 -7.96 5.38 27.98
N LYS A 182 -8.22 6.12 29.07
CA LYS A 182 -9.49 6.81 29.30
C LYS A 182 -9.77 7.86 28.22
N ASN A 183 -8.81 8.75 27.94
CA ASN A 183 -8.96 9.79 26.92
C ASN A 183 -9.16 9.17 25.52
N PHE A 184 -8.47 8.07 25.22
CA PHE A 184 -8.63 7.38 23.94
C PHE A 184 -10.00 6.70 23.81
N GLN A 185 -10.54 6.17 24.90
CA GLN A 185 -11.90 5.62 24.91
C GLN A 185 -12.95 6.73 24.73
N GLU A 186 -12.82 7.86 25.42
CA GLU A 186 -13.70 9.03 25.23
C GLU A 186 -13.65 9.55 23.79
N TYR A 187 -12.46 9.59 23.18
CA TYR A 187 -12.30 9.93 21.76
C TYR A 187 -13.00 8.92 20.84
N LYS A 188 -12.85 7.62 21.10
CA LYS A 188 -13.56 6.57 20.34
C LYS A 188 -15.07 6.75 20.44
N ASP A 189 -15.58 7.04 21.63
CA ASP A 189 -17.01 7.23 21.87
C ASP A 189 -17.53 8.48 21.14
N GLN A 190 -16.79 9.59 21.15
CA GLN A 190 -17.11 10.79 20.36
C GLN A 190 -17.10 10.51 18.85
N LYS A 191 -16.11 9.76 18.36
CA LYS A 191 -15.99 9.41 16.95
C LYS A 191 -16.98 8.36 16.49
N LYS A 192 -17.55 7.57 17.40
CA LYS A 192 -18.59 6.58 17.10
C LYS A 192 -19.82 7.20 16.44
N ASP A 193 -20.14 8.45 16.78
CA ASP A 193 -21.24 9.20 16.15
C ASP A 193 -20.87 9.81 14.79
N GLU A 194 -19.60 10.14 14.55
CA GLU A 194 -19.12 10.64 13.26
C GLU A 194 -18.92 9.53 12.22
N PHE A 195 -18.55 8.32 12.65
CA PHE A 195 -18.32 7.16 11.77
C PHE A 195 -19.60 6.34 11.50
N LYS A 196 -20.74 7.01 11.31
CA LYS A 196 -21.91 6.35 10.72
C LYS A 196 -21.68 6.19 9.22
N TRP A 197 -21.00 5.11 8.85
CA TRP A 197 -20.97 4.62 7.46
C TRP A 197 -22.36 4.20 6.95
N VAL A 198 -23.37 4.30 7.81
CA VAL A 198 -24.76 3.91 7.57
C VAL A 198 -25.26 4.46 6.24
N GLY A 199 -25.73 3.55 5.40
CA GLY A 199 -26.27 3.86 4.10
C GLY A 199 -25.69 3.00 2.98
N LYS A 200 -26.33 3.14 1.83
CA LYS A 200 -26.06 2.34 0.63
C LYS A 200 -25.22 3.13 -0.36
N LYS A 201 -24.09 2.58 -0.78
CA LYS A 201 -23.19 3.18 -1.79
C LYS A 201 -23.06 2.25 -2.99
N LYS A 202 -23.07 2.83 -4.19
CA LYS A 202 -22.88 2.09 -5.46
C LYS A 202 -21.41 1.93 -5.77
N TYR A 203 -21.01 0.73 -6.14
CA TYR A 203 -19.65 0.37 -6.56
C TYR A 203 -19.65 -0.32 -7.92
N ILE A 204 -18.49 -0.29 -8.57
CA ILE A 204 -18.21 -1.05 -9.79
C ILE A 204 -17.17 -2.10 -9.44
N GLY A 205 -17.56 -3.36 -9.54
CA GLY A 205 -16.67 -4.50 -9.39
C GLY A 205 -16.34 -5.14 -10.73
N GLN A 206 -15.63 -6.26 -10.66
CA GLN A 206 -15.33 -7.11 -11.80
C GLN A 206 -15.54 -8.59 -11.50
N PHE A 207 -15.89 -9.37 -12.52
CA PHE A 207 -15.99 -10.82 -12.44
C PHE A 207 -15.40 -11.46 -13.68
N TRP A 208 -14.87 -12.67 -13.53
CA TRP A 208 -14.35 -13.43 -14.66
C TRP A 208 -15.50 -14.12 -15.41
N ASN A 209 -15.74 -13.73 -16.66
CA ASN A 209 -16.73 -14.40 -17.48
C ASN A 209 -16.11 -15.61 -18.18
N LYS A 210 -16.41 -16.82 -17.70
CA LYS A 210 -15.87 -18.08 -18.22
C LYS A 210 -16.17 -18.33 -19.70
N ASN A 211 -17.27 -17.80 -20.24
CA ASN A 211 -17.69 -18.07 -21.62
C ASN A 211 -16.84 -17.31 -22.65
N ILE A 212 -16.33 -16.14 -22.27
CA ILE A 212 -15.55 -15.26 -23.15
C ILE A 212 -14.12 -15.02 -22.64
N GLU A 213 -13.80 -15.57 -21.46
CA GLU A 213 -12.46 -15.56 -20.85
C GLU A 213 -11.89 -14.16 -20.70
N ILE A 214 -12.75 -13.21 -20.30
CA ILE A 214 -12.36 -11.85 -19.95
C ILE A 214 -13.07 -11.40 -18.68
N TYR A 215 -12.46 -10.44 -17.99
CA TYR A 215 -13.12 -9.75 -16.90
C TYR A 215 -14.22 -8.82 -17.43
N GLN A 216 -15.40 -8.92 -16.84
CA GLN A 216 -16.51 -8.00 -17.08
C GLN A 216 -16.76 -7.16 -15.84
N LYS A 217 -17.13 -5.90 -16.05
CA LYS A 217 -17.56 -5.03 -14.96
C LYS A 217 -18.99 -5.38 -14.56
N PHE A 218 -19.27 -5.29 -13.26
CA PHE A 218 -20.63 -5.36 -12.74
C PHE A 218 -20.82 -4.27 -11.70
N HIS A 219 -22.05 -3.85 -11.50
CA HIS A 219 -22.38 -2.89 -10.45
C HIS A 219 -22.95 -3.65 -9.25
N PHE A 220 -22.60 -3.20 -8.04
CA PHE A 220 -23.20 -3.70 -6.79
C PHE A 220 -23.39 -2.56 -5.80
N ASN A 221 -24.24 -2.79 -4.81
CA ASN A 221 -24.45 -1.92 -3.68
C ASN A 221 -23.69 -2.45 -2.47
N LEU A 222 -23.07 -1.55 -1.72
CA LEU A 222 -22.48 -1.82 -0.41
C LEU A 222 -23.28 -1.04 0.63
N GLU A 223 -23.90 -1.75 1.56
CA GLU A 223 -24.67 -1.17 2.65
C GLU A 223 -23.95 -1.42 3.97
N PHE A 224 -23.76 -0.36 4.75
CA PHE A 224 -23.28 -0.46 6.13
C PHE A 224 -24.48 -0.35 7.06
N CYS A 225 -24.69 -1.35 7.88
CA CYS A 225 -25.84 -1.46 8.76
C CYS A 225 -25.53 -0.97 10.18
N LEU A 226 -26.57 -0.60 10.93
CA LEU A 226 -26.43 -0.08 12.31
C LEU A 226 -25.87 -1.11 13.31
N ASN A 227 -25.96 -2.39 12.99
CA ASN A 227 -25.44 -3.51 13.76
C ASN A 227 -23.98 -3.86 13.40
N ASN A 228 -23.24 -2.94 12.78
CA ASN A 228 -21.87 -3.13 12.32
C ASN A 228 -21.71 -4.25 11.29
N GLU A 229 -22.69 -4.45 10.42
CA GLU A 229 -22.58 -5.36 9.28
C GLU A 229 -22.31 -4.61 7.98
N ILE A 230 -21.63 -5.29 7.06
CA ILE A 230 -21.50 -4.87 5.66
C ILE A 230 -22.24 -5.87 4.80
N ILE A 231 -23.17 -5.37 4.00
CA ILE A 231 -23.92 -6.17 3.04
C ILE A 231 -23.48 -5.76 1.64
N TYR A 232 -23.04 -6.74 0.87
CA TYR A 232 -22.80 -6.64 -0.56
C TYR A 232 -24.06 -7.15 -1.26
N GLU A 233 -24.64 -6.37 -2.16
CA GLU A 233 -25.93 -6.68 -2.79
C GLU A 233 -25.87 -6.37 -4.29
N GLU A 234 -26.40 -7.24 -5.14
CA GLU A 234 -26.60 -6.94 -6.56
C GLU A 234 -27.69 -5.86 -6.76
N PHE A 235 -27.87 -5.36 -7.99
CA PHE A 235 -28.85 -4.30 -8.27
C PHE A 235 -30.31 -4.76 -8.14
N ASP A 236 -30.54 -6.06 -8.23
CA ASP A 236 -31.86 -6.68 -8.12
C ASP A 236 -32.27 -6.98 -6.67
N GLY A 237 -31.42 -6.71 -5.68
CA GLY A 237 -31.68 -7.05 -4.28
C GLY A 237 -30.93 -8.28 -3.77
N THR A 238 -30.28 -9.05 -4.63
CA THR A 238 -29.65 -10.32 -4.22
C THR A 238 -28.43 -10.07 -3.35
N THR A 239 -28.46 -10.55 -2.10
CA THR A 239 -27.30 -10.49 -1.20
C THR A 239 -26.17 -11.40 -1.70
N LEU A 240 -25.01 -10.80 -1.94
CA LEU A 240 -23.78 -11.48 -2.34
C LEU A 240 -22.95 -11.96 -1.15
N ARG A 241 -22.89 -11.15 -0.09
CA ARG A 241 -22.06 -11.37 1.10
C ARG A 241 -22.60 -10.50 2.23
N GLN A 242 -22.59 -11.05 3.44
CA GLN A 242 -22.80 -10.31 4.68
C GLN A 242 -21.60 -10.57 5.60
N GLU A 243 -21.02 -9.53 6.17
CA GLU A 243 -19.84 -9.63 7.03
C GLU A 243 -19.97 -8.74 8.25
N GLN A 244 -19.68 -9.30 9.43
CA GLN A 244 -19.66 -8.57 10.69
C GLN A 244 -18.34 -7.79 10.82
N ILE A 245 -18.43 -6.48 11.03
CA ILE A 245 -17.31 -5.62 11.43
C ILE A 245 -17.22 -5.63 12.95
N TYR A 246 -16.12 -6.16 13.47
CA TYR A 246 -15.84 -6.13 14.91
C TYR A 246 -15.11 -4.85 15.32
N ASP A 247 -14.21 -4.34 14.47
CA ASP A 247 -13.47 -3.10 14.70
C ASP A 247 -13.99 -1.98 13.80
N ILE A 248 -14.99 -1.25 14.31
CA ILE A 248 -15.61 -0.11 13.61
C ILE A 248 -14.67 1.08 13.43
N THR A 249 -13.50 1.08 14.08
CA THR A 249 -12.52 2.16 13.96
C THR A 249 -11.67 2.02 12.69
N LYS A 250 -11.63 0.81 12.10
CA LYS A 250 -10.94 0.54 10.85
C LYS A 250 -11.91 0.61 9.68
N GLN A 251 -11.51 1.28 8.60
CA GLN A 251 -12.24 1.21 7.35
C GLN A 251 -12.18 -0.24 6.82
N PRO A 252 -13.34 -0.86 6.54
CA PRO A 252 -13.34 -2.24 6.06
C PRO A 252 -12.77 -2.32 4.65
N ILE A 253 -12.12 -3.45 4.37
CA ILE A 253 -11.58 -3.73 3.05
C ILE A 253 -12.74 -4.03 2.12
N ILE A 254 -12.95 -3.17 1.12
CA ILE A 254 -14.00 -3.35 0.12
C ILE A 254 -13.48 -4.30 -0.97
N LEU A 255 -14.10 -5.47 -1.07
CA LEU A 255 -13.81 -6.41 -2.15
C LEU A 255 -14.51 -5.93 -3.43
N VAL A 256 -13.77 -5.94 -4.54
CA VAL A 256 -14.29 -5.52 -5.86
C VAL A 256 -14.36 -6.66 -6.86
N ASN A 257 -13.80 -7.83 -6.54
CA ASN A 257 -13.92 -9.03 -7.35
C ASN A 257 -15.13 -9.86 -6.89
N ASN A 258 -16.06 -10.16 -7.79
CA ASN A 258 -17.31 -10.89 -7.47
C ASN A 258 -17.05 -12.27 -6.87
N GLU A 259 -16.06 -13.02 -7.38
CA GLU A 259 -15.73 -14.32 -6.83
C GLU A 259 -15.17 -14.20 -5.42
N GLN A 260 -14.34 -13.20 -5.14
CA GLN A 260 -13.87 -12.96 -3.77
C GLN A 260 -15.02 -12.57 -2.85
N ILE A 261 -15.92 -11.68 -3.28
CA ILE A 261 -17.09 -11.27 -2.48
C ILE A 261 -17.87 -12.52 -2.05
N LYS A 262 -18.21 -13.39 -3.00
CA LYS A 262 -19.03 -14.60 -2.78
C LYS A 262 -18.31 -15.69 -1.98
N ASN A 263 -17.03 -15.91 -2.25
CA ASN A 263 -16.38 -17.17 -1.88
C ASN A 263 -15.29 -17.01 -0.81
N PHE A 264 -14.69 -15.83 -0.66
CA PHE A 264 -13.49 -15.63 0.16
C PHE A 264 -13.81 -15.26 1.61
N GLN A 265 -13.26 -15.98 2.59
CA GLN A 265 -13.44 -15.67 4.01
C GLN A 265 -12.13 -15.84 4.78
N TRP A 266 -11.89 -14.97 5.76
CA TRP A 266 -10.81 -15.13 6.73
C TRP A 266 -11.39 -15.70 8.02
N VAL A 267 -10.79 -16.77 8.56
CA VAL A 267 -11.23 -17.41 9.80
C VAL A 267 -10.04 -17.47 10.77
N GLY A 268 -10.29 -17.12 12.03
CA GLY A 268 -9.31 -17.12 13.11
C GLY A 268 -9.96 -16.77 14.43
N GLU A 269 -9.14 -16.53 15.45
CA GLU A 269 -9.58 -16.30 16.82
C GLU A 269 -9.78 -14.81 17.13
N TYR A 270 -10.70 -14.55 18.06
CA TYR A 270 -10.93 -13.22 18.61
C TYR A 270 -10.73 -13.23 20.12
N GLU A 271 -10.10 -12.19 20.65
CA GLU A 271 -10.04 -11.89 22.08
C GLU A 271 -10.55 -10.47 22.31
N LYS A 272 -11.60 -10.31 23.13
CA LYS A 272 -12.21 -9.00 23.43
C LYS A 272 -12.44 -8.15 22.16
N VAL A 273 -13.09 -8.73 21.15
CA VAL A 273 -13.38 -8.16 19.80
C VAL A 273 -12.17 -7.86 18.90
N GLN A 274 -10.95 -8.14 19.35
CA GLN A 274 -9.74 -8.00 18.54
C GLN A 274 -9.36 -9.32 17.89
N LYS A 275 -8.90 -9.27 16.65
CA LYS A 275 -8.31 -10.43 15.97
C LYS A 275 -7.00 -10.81 16.66
N VAL A 276 -6.82 -12.09 16.98
CA VAL A 276 -5.59 -12.61 17.59
C VAL A 276 -5.18 -13.92 16.94
N GLY A 277 -3.92 -14.29 17.14
CA GLY A 277 -3.42 -15.61 16.77
C GLY A 277 -3.32 -15.82 15.27
N LYS A 278 -3.41 -17.08 14.85
CA LYS A 278 -3.27 -17.50 13.46
C LYS A 278 -4.59 -17.40 12.71
N TRP A 279 -4.55 -16.79 11.53
CA TRP A 279 -5.68 -16.60 10.65
C TRP A 279 -5.45 -17.31 9.33
N LYS A 280 -6.48 -17.96 8.80
CA LYS A 280 -6.42 -18.73 7.56
C LYS A 280 -7.51 -18.28 6.60
N ALA A 281 -7.20 -18.31 5.30
CA ALA A 281 -8.19 -18.01 4.28
C ALA A 281 -8.94 -19.25 3.82
N TYR A 282 -10.22 -19.05 3.53
CA TYR A 282 -11.15 -20.04 3.00
C TYR A 282 -11.72 -19.55 1.67
N TRP A 283 -11.95 -20.47 0.75
CA TRP A 283 -12.62 -20.27 -0.52
C TRP A 283 -13.75 -21.28 -0.65
N ASN A 284 -15.00 -20.84 -0.74
CA ASN A 284 -16.17 -21.73 -0.76
C ASN A 284 -16.21 -22.70 0.43
N GLY A 285 -15.86 -22.22 1.62
CA GLY A 285 -15.79 -23.04 2.84
C GLY A 285 -14.62 -24.04 2.88
N GLN A 286 -13.78 -24.11 1.84
CA GLN A 286 -12.56 -24.92 1.83
C GLN A 286 -11.35 -24.05 2.20
N ILE A 287 -10.47 -24.58 3.04
CA ILE A 287 -9.22 -23.89 3.39
C ILE A 287 -8.36 -23.72 2.13
N ILE A 288 -7.82 -22.52 1.91
CA ILE A 288 -6.83 -22.29 0.84
C ILE A 288 -5.45 -22.59 1.45
N PRO A 289 -4.77 -23.67 1.04
CA PRO A 289 -3.50 -24.04 1.64
C PRO A 289 -2.49 -22.90 1.54
N GLN A 290 -1.66 -22.75 2.58
CA GLN A 290 -0.56 -21.77 2.65
C GLN A 290 -0.98 -20.30 2.75
N ILE A 291 -2.28 -19.95 2.63
CA ILE A 291 -2.75 -18.58 2.87
C ILE A 291 -3.07 -18.44 4.36
N GLU A 292 -2.10 -17.86 5.06
CA GLU A 292 -2.19 -17.63 6.49
C GLU A 292 -1.46 -16.34 6.88
N GLY A 293 -1.78 -15.87 8.08
CA GLY A 293 -1.14 -14.75 8.71
C GLY A 293 -1.34 -14.79 10.21
N TYR A 294 -0.69 -13.88 10.91
CA TYR A 294 -0.76 -13.77 12.36
C TYR A 294 -1.25 -12.38 12.78
N TYR A 295 -2.24 -12.35 13.67
CA TYR A 295 -2.68 -11.13 14.33
C TYR A 295 -2.11 -11.08 15.74
N PHE A 296 -1.56 -9.93 16.10
CA PHE A 296 -1.12 -9.60 17.44
C PHE A 296 -1.80 -8.28 17.85
N GLU A 297 -2.53 -8.29 18.97
CA GLU A 297 -3.27 -7.12 19.49
C GLU A 297 -4.21 -6.48 18.44
N GLY A 298 -4.95 -7.30 17.69
CA GLY A 298 -5.87 -6.81 16.66
C GLY A 298 -5.19 -6.28 15.39
N MET A 299 -3.87 -6.40 15.28
CA MET A 299 -3.07 -5.91 14.14
C MET A 299 -2.37 -7.05 13.39
N LYS A 300 -2.39 -7.00 12.06
CA LYS A 300 -1.54 -7.89 11.25
C LYS A 300 -0.07 -7.71 11.61
N ASN A 301 0.59 -8.81 11.93
CA ASN A 301 2.00 -8.84 12.31
C ASN A 301 2.67 -10.11 11.74
N GLY A 302 3.97 -10.03 11.50
CA GLY A 302 4.75 -11.16 10.98
C GLY A 302 4.58 -11.39 9.47
N PHE A 303 4.86 -12.61 9.03
CA PHE A 303 4.73 -12.99 7.62
C PHE A 303 3.28 -13.27 7.25
N TRP A 304 2.88 -12.81 6.06
CA TRP A 304 1.54 -12.99 5.52
C TRP A 304 1.62 -13.46 4.06
N LYS A 305 0.79 -14.42 3.70
CA LYS A 305 0.44 -14.77 2.32
C LYS A 305 -1.05 -14.48 2.14
N GLU A 306 -1.41 -13.72 1.13
CA GLU A 306 -2.74 -13.17 0.89
C GLU A 306 -3.18 -13.41 -0.57
N CYS A 307 -4.48 -13.49 -0.83
CA CYS A 307 -4.98 -13.45 -2.20
C CYS A 307 -4.69 -12.08 -2.83
N SER A 308 -4.23 -12.05 -4.08
CA SER A 308 -4.13 -10.81 -4.85
C SER A 308 -5.49 -10.12 -4.99
N LYS A 309 -5.47 -8.80 -5.27
CA LYS A 309 -6.69 -7.97 -5.40
C LYS A 309 -7.73 -8.53 -6.38
N ASN A 310 -7.28 -9.25 -7.42
CA ASN A 310 -8.14 -9.81 -8.47
C ASN A 310 -8.15 -11.33 -8.47
N TYR A 311 -7.78 -11.95 -7.34
CA TYR A 311 -7.76 -13.39 -7.19
C TYR A 311 -9.08 -14.02 -7.61
N CYS A 312 -8.99 -15.08 -8.39
CA CYS A 312 -10.06 -16.01 -8.66
C CYS A 312 -9.50 -17.43 -8.62
N SER A 313 -10.40 -18.40 -8.49
CA SER A 313 -10.03 -19.82 -8.37
C SER A 313 -9.21 -20.37 -9.55
N GLN A 314 -9.18 -19.67 -10.69
CA GLN A 314 -8.44 -20.09 -11.88
C GLN A 314 -7.05 -19.48 -12.02
N VAL A 315 -6.74 -18.43 -11.24
CA VAL A 315 -5.50 -17.64 -11.41
C VAL A 315 -4.52 -17.86 -10.26
N ASN A 316 -4.92 -18.44 -9.11
CA ASN A 316 -4.01 -18.85 -8.02
C ASN A 316 -2.86 -17.86 -7.75
N CYS A 317 -3.20 -16.56 -7.68
CA CYS A 317 -2.22 -15.49 -7.55
C CYS A 317 -2.25 -14.85 -6.17
N PHE A 318 -1.13 -14.88 -5.48
CA PHE A 318 -0.96 -14.45 -4.10
C PHE A 318 0.01 -13.27 -3.98
N GLU A 319 -0.14 -12.53 -2.89
CA GLU A 319 0.83 -11.55 -2.41
C GLU A 319 1.43 -12.08 -1.11
N GLN A 320 2.74 -11.99 -0.92
CA GLN A 320 3.33 -12.33 0.38
C GLN A 320 4.42 -11.37 0.80
N GLY A 321 4.53 -11.15 2.10
CA GLY A 321 5.52 -10.26 2.68
C GLY A 321 5.37 -10.16 4.19
N PHE A 322 6.01 -9.14 4.77
CA PHE A 322 5.99 -8.92 6.21
C PHE A 322 5.07 -7.74 6.56
N TYR A 323 4.26 -7.93 7.59
CA TYR A 323 3.49 -6.90 8.27
C TYR A 323 4.11 -6.56 9.62
N CYS A 324 4.12 -5.28 9.96
CA CYS A 324 4.39 -4.78 11.30
C CYS A 324 3.31 -3.77 11.66
N ASN A 325 2.44 -4.11 12.61
CA ASN A 325 1.34 -3.25 13.07
C ASN A 325 0.45 -2.75 11.91
N GLU A 326 -0.13 -3.68 11.13
CA GLU A 326 -0.96 -3.41 9.93
C GLU A 326 -0.24 -2.76 8.74
N LYS A 327 1.05 -2.44 8.87
CA LYS A 327 1.84 -1.84 7.80
C LYS A 327 2.67 -2.90 7.08
N ARG A 328 2.58 -2.93 5.76
CA ARG A 328 3.48 -3.71 4.90
C ARG A 328 4.89 -3.14 5.02
N LYS A 329 5.87 -4.02 5.22
CA LYS A 329 7.28 -3.67 5.38
C LYS A 329 8.14 -4.56 4.51
N GLY A 330 9.24 -4.00 4.02
CA GLY A 330 10.26 -4.76 3.29
C GLY A 330 9.74 -5.32 1.96
N ILE A 331 10.29 -6.47 1.56
CA ILE A 331 10.03 -7.06 0.25
C ILE A 331 8.66 -7.75 0.25
N TRP A 332 7.83 -7.38 -0.70
CA TRP A 332 6.55 -8.00 -1.01
C TRP A 332 6.62 -8.65 -2.38
N ARG A 333 6.14 -9.88 -2.51
CA ARG A 333 6.23 -10.70 -3.73
C ARG A 333 4.85 -11.04 -4.25
N TYR A 334 4.71 -11.02 -5.57
CA TYR A 334 3.59 -11.65 -6.27
C TYR A 334 3.96 -13.08 -6.63
N LEU A 335 3.13 -14.03 -6.22
CA LEU A 335 3.28 -15.44 -6.56
C LEU A 335 2.15 -15.86 -7.51
N TYR A 336 2.47 -16.61 -8.56
CA TYR A 336 1.50 -17.27 -9.43
C TYR A 336 1.91 -18.72 -9.58
N GLU A 337 1.04 -19.65 -9.17
CA GLU A 337 1.38 -21.08 -9.07
C GLU A 337 2.68 -21.31 -8.27
N ASP A 338 2.81 -20.59 -7.13
CA ASP A 338 4.00 -20.57 -6.25
C ASP A 338 5.32 -20.10 -6.88
N ILE A 339 5.27 -19.57 -8.11
CA ILE A 339 6.42 -18.93 -8.77
C ILE A 339 6.37 -17.42 -8.54
N GLU A 340 7.48 -16.82 -8.12
CA GLU A 340 7.63 -15.37 -8.00
C GLU A 340 7.58 -14.73 -9.40
N ILE A 341 6.57 -13.88 -9.63
CA ILE A 341 6.34 -13.19 -10.90
C ILE A 341 6.49 -11.67 -10.80
N GLY A 342 6.75 -11.15 -9.60
CA GLY A 342 6.89 -9.73 -9.36
C GLY A 342 6.87 -9.37 -7.89
N GLY A 343 6.67 -8.09 -7.61
CA GLY A 343 6.71 -7.55 -6.26
C GLY A 343 7.49 -6.24 -6.19
N GLY A 344 7.85 -5.83 -4.98
CA GLY A 344 8.71 -4.69 -4.73
C GLY A 344 8.91 -4.42 -3.24
N LEU A 345 9.48 -3.26 -2.93
CA LEU A 345 9.82 -2.86 -1.56
C LEU A 345 8.81 -1.86 -1.00
N TYR A 346 8.31 -2.11 0.21
CA TYR A 346 7.66 -1.11 1.04
C TYR A 346 8.68 -0.47 2.00
N ASN A 347 8.65 0.86 2.08
CA ASN A 347 9.46 1.64 3.01
C ASN A 347 8.87 1.63 4.44
N ASP A 348 9.53 2.34 5.36
CA ASP A 348 9.08 2.37 6.75
C ASP A 348 7.75 3.09 6.99
N SER A 349 7.32 3.90 6.03
CA SER A 349 6.04 4.60 6.04
C SER A 349 4.90 3.79 5.42
N ASN A 350 5.09 2.50 5.12
CA ASN A 350 4.11 1.63 4.43
C ASN A 350 3.82 2.07 2.98
N GLN A 351 4.81 2.67 2.32
CA GLN A 351 4.65 3.16 0.95
C GLN A 351 5.53 2.35 0.00
N LYS A 352 5.02 2.08 -1.19
CA LYS A 352 5.80 1.46 -2.27
C LYS A 352 6.99 2.37 -2.61
N HIS A 353 8.17 1.78 -2.67
CA HIS A 353 9.43 2.46 -2.97
C HIS A 353 10.33 1.57 -3.85
N GLY A 354 11.12 2.18 -4.73
CA GLY A 354 12.08 1.45 -5.57
C GLY A 354 11.44 0.79 -6.80
N ILE A 355 12.05 -0.26 -7.33
CA ILE A 355 11.53 -0.99 -8.50
C ILE A 355 10.40 -1.91 -8.08
N TRP A 356 9.33 -1.90 -8.86
CA TRP A 356 8.14 -2.69 -8.65
C TRP A 356 7.71 -3.36 -9.94
N THR A 357 7.22 -4.58 -9.80
CA THR A 357 6.46 -5.29 -10.84
C THR A 357 5.03 -5.45 -10.36
N GLU A 358 4.08 -4.78 -11.00
CA GLU A 358 2.64 -4.86 -10.70
C GLU A 358 1.92 -5.79 -11.67
N LEU A 359 0.91 -6.49 -11.19
CA LEU A 359 0.03 -7.31 -12.04
C LEU A 359 -0.99 -6.42 -12.75
N SER A 360 -1.31 -6.76 -14.00
CA SER A 360 -2.45 -6.14 -14.68
C SER A 360 -3.76 -6.46 -13.98
N ASP A 361 -4.74 -5.55 -14.07
CA ASP A 361 -6.09 -5.83 -13.60
C ASP A 361 -6.73 -7.03 -14.32
N HIS A 362 -6.22 -7.37 -15.50
CA HIS A 362 -6.64 -8.51 -16.31
C HIS A 362 -5.67 -9.70 -16.25
N PHE A 363 -4.75 -9.73 -15.27
CA PHE A 363 -3.81 -10.83 -15.12
C PHE A 363 -4.57 -12.15 -14.90
N CYS A 364 -4.38 -13.11 -15.81
CA CYS A 364 -4.98 -14.43 -15.73
C CYS A 364 -4.07 -15.50 -16.36
N SER A 365 -4.48 -16.77 -16.28
CA SER A 365 -3.69 -17.89 -16.81
C SER A 365 -3.38 -17.79 -18.31
N LYS A 366 -4.24 -17.11 -19.08
CA LYS A 366 -4.08 -16.90 -20.54
C LYS A 366 -3.40 -15.59 -20.92
N VAL A 367 -3.50 -14.58 -20.06
CA VAL A 367 -3.02 -13.23 -20.32
C VAL A 367 -2.23 -12.77 -19.09
N GLN A 368 -0.93 -13.02 -19.11
CA GLN A 368 -0.03 -12.67 -18.02
C GLN A 368 0.67 -11.37 -18.37
N ILE A 369 0.03 -10.23 -18.06
CA ILE A 369 0.58 -8.90 -18.27
C ILE A 369 1.02 -8.31 -16.92
N ILE A 370 2.25 -7.83 -16.88
CA ILE A 370 2.83 -7.14 -15.72
C ILE A 370 3.37 -5.76 -16.14
N TYR A 371 3.42 -4.84 -15.18
CA TYR A 371 3.97 -3.51 -15.34
C TYR A 371 5.21 -3.38 -14.47
N ASN A 372 6.37 -3.12 -15.07
CA ASN A 372 7.62 -2.93 -14.34
C ASN A 372 8.02 -1.44 -14.37
N GLY A 373 8.26 -0.85 -13.21
CA GLY A 373 8.67 0.56 -13.12
C GLY A 373 9.08 0.96 -11.71
N LYS A 374 9.30 2.26 -11.49
CA LYS A 374 9.75 2.78 -10.20
C LYS A 374 8.60 3.42 -9.43
N PHE A 375 8.52 3.13 -8.13
CA PHE A 375 7.73 3.88 -7.17
C PHE A 375 8.59 4.81 -6.32
N GLN A 376 8.03 5.96 -5.97
CA GLN A 376 8.53 6.86 -4.95
C GLN A 376 7.35 7.31 -4.07
N ASN A 377 7.26 6.73 -2.88
CA ASN A 377 6.23 7.02 -1.88
C ASN A 377 4.82 6.84 -2.48
N ASP A 378 4.54 5.63 -2.98
CA ASP A 378 3.30 5.25 -3.69
C ASP A 378 3.02 5.96 -5.01
N ASN A 379 3.87 6.90 -5.46
CA ASN A 379 3.75 7.51 -6.77
C ASN A 379 4.56 6.73 -7.82
N LYS A 380 3.89 6.35 -8.92
CA LYS A 380 4.56 5.81 -10.11
C LYS A 380 5.45 6.91 -10.71
N THR A 381 6.73 6.61 -10.88
CA THR A 381 7.73 7.53 -11.43
C THR A 381 8.55 6.83 -12.51
N GLY A 382 9.18 7.61 -13.38
CA GLY A 382 10.03 7.09 -14.47
C GLY A 382 9.23 6.36 -15.56
N ILE A 383 9.93 5.52 -16.31
CA ILE A 383 9.37 4.74 -17.43
C ILE A 383 8.78 3.43 -16.86
N TRP A 384 7.54 3.14 -17.24
CA TRP A 384 6.87 1.88 -16.92
C TRP A 384 6.83 1.00 -18.16
N VAL A 385 7.45 -0.17 -18.06
CA VAL A 385 7.53 -1.15 -19.13
C VAL A 385 6.41 -2.17 -18.96
N ILE A 386 5.64 -2.39 -20.03
CA ILE A 386 4.63 -3.44 -20.08
C ILE A 386 5.30 -4.72 -20.57
N LEU A 387 5.22 -5.77 -19.76
CA LEU A 387 5.74 -7.09 -20.12
C LEU A 387 4.59 -8.08 -20.21
N PHE A 388 4.65 -9.02 -21.14
CA PHE A 388 3.66 -10.06 -21.31
C PHE A 388 4.31 -11.44 -21.54
N ARG A 389 3.59 -12.51 -21.19
CA ARG A 389 3.89 -13.88 -21.64
C ARG A 389 2.60 -14.67 -21.81
N ASP A 390 2.64 -15.66 -22.70
CA ASP A 390 1.48 -16.51 -23.01
C ASP A 390 1.37 -17.71 -22.06
N MET A 391 2.51 -18.20 -21.55
CA MET A 391 2.59 -19.37 -20.68
C MET A 391 3.56 -19.13 -19.54
N ILE A 392 3.30 -19.75 -18.39
CA ILE A 392 4.09 -19.59 -17.15
C ILE A 392 5.58 -19.94 -17.35
N ASN A 393 5.88 -20.91 -18.21
CA ASN A 393 7.25 -21.37 -18.48
C ASN A 393 8.00 -20.49 -19.49
N GLN A 394 7.36 -19.46 -20.03
CA GLN A 394 8.02 -18.52 -20.94
C GLN A 394 8.57 -17.30 -20.19
N PRO A 395 9.69 -16.72 -20.65
CA PRO A 395 10.13 -15.44 -20.14
C PRO A 395 9.14 -14.34 -20.54
N PHE A 396 8.97 -13.36 -19.68
CA PHE A 396 8.25 -12.13 -20.00
C PHE A 396 8.95 -11.40 -21.15
N LYS A 397 8.17 -10.99 -22.15
CA LYS A 397 8.62 -10.19 -23.30
C LYS A 397 8.09 -8.78 -23.16
N GLN A 398 8.93 -7.79 -23.45
CA GLN A 398 8.48 -6.41 -23.53
C GLN A 398 7.47 -6.25 -24.67
N MET A 399 6.32 -5.69 -24.36
CA MET A 399 5.32 -5.32 -25.36
C MET A 399 5.84 -4.05 -26.06
N TYR A 400 6.47 -4.21 -27.22
CA TYR A 400 6.92 -3.08 -28.03
C TYR A 400 5.70 -2.26 -28.51
N ASP A 401 5.84 -0.93 -28.45
CA ASP A 401 4.81 0.10 -28.66
C ASP A 401 4.08 0.06 -30.03
N VAL A 402 4.43 -0.88 -30.91
CA VAL A 402 3.76 -1.08 -32.21
C VAL A 402 2.34 -1.64 -32.02
N ASN A 403 2.10 -2.41 -30.96
CA ASN A 403 0.77 -2.96 -30.66
C ASN A 403 -0.17 -1.98 -29.95
N LEU A 404 0.35 -0.94 -29.29
CA LEU A 404 -0.49 0.10 -28.67
C LEU A 404 -1.26 0.89 -29.73
N ILE A 405 -0.65 1.12 -30.90
CA ILE A 405 -1.30 1.76 -32.06
C ILE A 405 -2.46 0.90 -32.58
N ILE A 406 -2.28 -0.41 -32.72
CA ILE A 406 -3.34 -1.30 -33.23
C ILE A 406 -4.46 -1.47 -32.21
N TYR A 407 -4.15 -1.54 -30.90
CA TYR A 407 -5.16 -1.68 -29.85
C TYR A 407 -5.94 -0.37 -29.58
N TYR A 408 -5.29 0.80 -29.67
CA TYR A 408 -5.98 2.10 -29.56
C TYR A 408 -6.83 2.43 -30.78
N CYS A 409 -6.41 2.06 -32.00
CA CYS A 409 -7.23 2.24 -33.20
C CYS A 409 -8.54 1.42 -33.17
N ILE A 410 -8.62 0.35 -32.39
CA ILE A 410 -9.84 -0.45 -32.18
C ILE A 410 -10.77 0.19 -31.12
N PHE A 411 -10.23 1.01 -30.20
CA PHE A 411 -10.98 1.58 -29.08
C PHE A 411 -11.39 3.06 -29.26
N TRP A 412 -10.93 3.74 -30.32
CA TRP A 412 -11.19 5.16 -30.60
C TRP A 412 -12.13 5.43 -31.79
N ASN A 413 -13.11 4.56 -32.04
CA ASN A 413 -14.24 4.91 -32.91
C ASN A 413 -15.23 5.81 -32.16
N ASN A 414 -14.92 7.10 -32.08
CA ASN A 414 -15.85 8.16 -31.71
C ASN A 414 -16.27 8.90 -33.01
N PRO A 415 -17.56 8.96 -33.37
CA PRO A 415 -18.00 9.41 -34.68
C PRO A 415 -18.14 10.94 -34.75
N LEU A 416 -17.05 11.70 -34.62
CA LEU A 416 -17.10 13.17 -34.75
C LEU A 416 -15.81 13.75 -35.34
N VAL A 417 -15.45 13.35 -36.57
CA VAL A 417 -14.65 14.20 -37.47
C VAL A 417 -15.05 13.86 -38.91
N GLU A 418 -15.84 14.75 -39.54
CA GLU A 418 -16.00 14.77 -40.99
C GLU A 418 -14.77 15.44 -41.61
N ALA A 419 -13.88 14.66 -42.22
CA ALA A 419 -12.95 15.16 -43.23
C ALA A 419 -12.46 14.01 -44.12
N ASP A 420 -12.70 14.13 -45.42
CA ASP A 420 -12.20 13.25 -46.46
C ASP A 420 -10.71 13.48 -46.70
N TYR A 421 -9.83 12.72 -46.04
CA TYR A 421 -8.43 12.58 -46.45
C TYR A 421 -7.90 11.16 -46.19
N ILE A 422 -7.29 10.56 -47.21
CA ILE A 422 -6.40 9.40 -47.04
C ILE A 422 -5.11 9.93 -46.39
N LYS A 423 -4.91 9.66 -45.10
CA LYS A 423 -3.63 9.94 -44.42
C LYS A 423 -2.73 8.72 -44.51
N PHE A 424 -1.59 8.88 -45.19
CA PHE A 424 -0.48 7.95 -45.11
C PHE A 424 0.32 8.25 -43.84
N VAL A 425 0.44 7.28 -42.94
CA VAL A 425 1.36 7.37 -41.81
C VAL A 425 2.55 6.47 -42.10
N LEU A 426 3.65 7.06 -42.53
CA LEU A 426 4.94 6.39 -42.67
C LEU A 426 5.64 6.44 -41.31
N ILE A 427 5.73 5.31 -40.61
CA ILE A 427 6.46 5.20 -39.35
C ILE A 427 7.83 4.59 -39.65
N LYS A 428 8.88 5.41 -39.54
CA LYS A 428 10.27 4.94 -39.61
C LYS A 428 10.70 4.43 -38.25
N ILE A 429 10.83 3.12 -38.11
CA ILE A 429 11.39 2.49 -36.90
C ILE A 429 12.91 2.40 -37.09
N ASN A 430 13.66 3.23 -36.37
CA ASN A 430 15.12 3.17 -36.36
C ASN A 430 15.58 2.18 -35.29
N ASN A 431 16.15 1.05 -35.69
CA ASN A 431 17.01 0.24 -34.81
C ASN A 431 18.26 -0.24 -35.57
N LYS A 432 19.39 -0.30 -34.85
CA LYS A 432 20.75 -0.49 -35.39
C LYS A 432 21.03 -1.87 -36.01
N THR A 433 20.11 -2.82 -35.97
CA THR A 433 20.41 -4.19 -36.42
C THR A 433 19.43 -4.83 -37.40
N GLU A 434 18.32 -4.20 -37.79
CA GLU A 434 17.53 -4.65 -38.95
C GLU A 434 16.45 -3.61 -39.31
N MET A 435 16.41 -3.16 -40.57
CA MET A 435 15.38 -2.25 -41.07
C MET A 435 14.15 -3.05 -41.53
N GLY A 436 13.13 -3.14 -40.69
CA GLY A 436 11.79 -3.54 -41.09
C GLY A 436 10.90 -2.31 -41.32
N GLN A 437 10.31 -2.19 -42.52
CA GLN A 437 9.23 -1.24 -42.79
C GLN A 437 7.89 -1.95 -42.59
N ILE A 438 7.00 -1.36 -41.78
CA ILE A 438 5.60 -1.78 -41.70
C ILE A 438 4.77 -0.73 -42.44
N ILE A 439 4.04 -1.16 -43.46
CA ILE A 439 3.09 -0.30 -44.19
C ILE A 439 1.69 -0.75 -43.78
N VAL A 440 0.94 0.14 -43.13
CA VAL A 440 -0.46 -0.11 -42.74
C VAL A 440 -1.35 0.55 -43.78
N PHE A 441 -2.21 -0.24 -44.44
CA PHE A 441 -3.23 0.27 -45.35
C PHE A 441 -4.57 0.38 -44.62
N LEU A 442 -5.10 1.60 -44.54
CA LEU A 442 -6.46 1.88 -44.08
C LEU A 442 -7.32 2.21 -45.30
N LYS A 443 -8.23 1.31 -45.67
CA LYS A 443 -9.23 1.56 -46.71
C LYS A 443 -10.58 1.81 -46.05
N ILE A 444 -11.08 3.04 -46.19
CA ILE A 444 -12.44 3.41 -45.78
C ILE A 444 -13.29 3.36 -47.04
N CYS A 445 -14.23 2.41 -47.11
CA CYS A 445 -15.18 2.32 -48.23
C CYS A 445 -16.49 3.03 -47.85
N ARG A 446 -16.85 4.09 -48.58
CA ARG A 446 -18.22 4.65 -48.55
C ARG A 446 -19.10 3.87 -49.53
N ASN A 447 -20.28 3.45 -49.08
CA ASN A 447 -21.30 2.88 -49.96
C ASN A 447 -22.23 4.02 -50.43
N LEU A 448 -22.18 4.37 -51.71
CA LEU A 448 -22.80 5.60 -52.26
C LEU A 448 -24.29 5.48 -52.63
N LYS A 449 -25.02 4.46 -52.15
CA LYS A 449 -26.38 4.18 -52.67
C LYS A 449 -27.57 4.37 -51.75
N ASP A 450 -27.41 4.63 -50.45
CA ASP A 450 -28.56 4.94 -49.59
C ASP A 450 -28.22 6.00 -48.53
N SER A 451 -28.85 7.17 -48.64
CA SER A 451 -28.60 8.36 -47.82
C SER A 451 -29.14 8.29 -46.39
N LYS A 452 -29.50 7.10 -45.89
CA LYS A 452 -30.13 6.97 -44.56
C LYS A 452 -29.52 5.95 -43.62
N ASN A 453 -28.52 5.17 -44.04
CA ASN A 453 -27.82 4.25 -43.12
C ASN A 453 -26.32 4.23 -43.40
N PHE A 454 -25.53 4.82 -42.50
CA PHE A 454 -24.07 4.78 -42.55
C PHE A 454 -23.58 3.43 -42.01
N LEU A 455 -22.91 2.66 -42.87
CA LEU A 455 -22.16 1.46 -42.48
C LEU A 455 -20.72 1.60 -42.95
N THR A 456 -19.83 1.96 -42.03
CA THR A 456 -18.38 2.01 -42.28
C THR A 456 -17.81 0.62 -42.08
N THR A 457 -17.30 0.01 -43.16
CA THR A 457 -16.50 -1.24 -43.03
C THR A 457 -15.03 -0.85 -42.94
N LEU A 458 -14.37 -1.22 -41.84
CA LEU A 458 -12.93 -1.02 -41.66
C LEU A 458 -12.21 -2.33 -42.01
N SER A 459 -11.33 -2.30 -43.00
CA SER A 459 -10.47 -3.44 -43.35
C SER A 459 -9.01 -3.05 -43.08
N LEU A 460 -8.38 -3.73 -42.13
CA LEU A 460 -6.96 -3.55 -41.80
C LEU A 460 -6.14 -4.57 -42.58
N LEU A 461 -5.33 -4.12 -43.54
CA LEU A 461 -4.36 -4.98 -44.22
C LEU A 461 -2.97 -4.70 -43.63
N ILE A 462 -2.42 -5.66 -42.89
CA ILE A 462 -1.05 -5.62 -42.40
C ILE A 462 -0.19 -6.47 -43.33
N TRP A 463 0.68 -5.82 -44.09
CA TRP A 463 1.68 -6.51 -44.89
C TRP A 463 3.02 -6.49 -44.15
N THR A 464 3.58 -7.68 -43.87
CA THR A 464 4.93 -7.80 -43.30
C THR A 464 5.80 -8.56 -44.29
N LYS A 465 7.02 -8.06 -44.54
CA LYS A 465 7.98 -8.70 -45.46
C LYS A 465 8.79 -9.79 -44.74
N ASN A 466 8.17 -10.58 -43.86
CA ASN A 466 8.87 -11.61 -43.09
C ASN A 466 8.10 -12.95 -43.15
N GLN A 467 8.65 -13.93 -43.89
CA GLN A 467 7.96 -15.17 -44.27
C GLN A 467 7.81 -16.22 -43.13
N ASN A 468 8.13 -15.88 -41.88
CA ASN A 468 8.17 -16.84 -40.77
C ASN A 468 7.07 -16.66 -39.70
N LEU A 469 5.98 -15.94 -39.99
CA LEU A 469 4.82 -15.86 -39.08
C LEU A 469 3.73 -16.85 -39.51
N PRO A 470 3.21 -17.73 -38.61
CA PRO A 470 2.16 -18.68 -38.98
C PRO A 470 0.85 -17.96 -39.34
N GLN A 471 0.29 -18.28 -40.51
CA GLN A 471 -0.98 -17.74 -41.05
C GLN A 471 -2.22 -17.93 -40.14
N LYS A 472 -2.12 -18.73 -39.06
CA LYS A 472 -3.24 -19.04 -38.14
C LYS A 472 -3.80 -17.82 -37.40
N TYR A 473 -3.00 -16.76 -37.19
CA TYR A 473 -3.44 -15.59 -36.41
C TYR A 473 -4.40 -14.65 -37.17
N ILE A 474 -4.39 -14.67 -38.50
CA ILE A 474 -5.26 -13.81 -39.32
C ILE A 474 -6.70 -14.35 -39.35
N MET A 475 -6.88 -15.67 -39.24
CA MET A 475 -8.18 -16.32 -39.40
C MET A 475 -9.07 -16.25 -38.15
N ILE A 476 -8.48 -16.22 -36.95
CA ILE A 476 -9.22 -16.18 -35.67
C ILE A 476 -9.88 -14.81 -35.45
N HIS A 477 -9.19 -13.72 -35.82
CA HIS A 477 -9.73 -12.36 -35.68
C HIS A 477 -10.89 -12.07 -36.64
N HIS A 478 -10.87 -12.63 -37.85
CA HIS A 478 -11.97 -12.50 -38.81
C HIS A 478 -13.26 -13.18 -38.32
N ILE A 479 -13.15 -14.32 -37.62
CA ILE A 479 -14.32 -15.05 -37.10
C ILE A 479 -14.97 -14.32 -35.93
N LEU A 480 -14.19 -13.68 -35.04
CA LEU A 480 -14.71 -12.90 -33.91
C LEU A 480 -15.43 -11.61 -34.37
N TYR A 481 -14.90 -10.95 -35.39
CA TYR A 481 -15.54 -9.77 -36.00
C TYR A 481 -16.87 -10.11 -36.67
N MET A 482 -16.92 -11.24 -37.40
CA MET A 482 -18.13 -11.69 -38.10
C MET A 482 -19.22 -12.14 -37.12
N LYS A 483 -18.88 -12.78 -35.99
CA LYS A 483 -19.87 -13.16 -34.96
C LYS A 483 -20.50 -11.96 -34.26
N LYS A 484 -19.74 -10.89 -33.98
CA LYS A 484 -20.27 -9.65 -33.40
C LYS A 484 -21.23 -8.94 -34.36
N LEU A 485 -20.93 -8.96 -35.67
CA LEU A 485 -21.82 -8.44 -36.72
C LEU A 485 -23.09 -9.28 -36.89
N VAL A 486 -23.02 -10.60 -36.71
CA VAL A 486 -24.21 -11.49 -36.74
C VAL A 486 -25.10 -11.26 -35.52
N GLN A 487 -24.52 -11.06 -34.33
CA GLN A 487 -25.26 -10.78 -33.10
C GLN A 487 -25.99 -9.43 -33.17
N LEU A 488 -25.31 -8.37 -33.64
CA LEU A 488 -25.92 -7.05 -33.89
C LEU A 488 -26.98 -7.05 -35.02
N ARG A 489 -26.96 -8.06 -35.91
CA ARG A 489 -27.98 -8.26 -36.96
C ARG A 489 -29.23 -8.99 -36.44
N GLN A 490 -29.07 -9.94 -35.53
CA GLN A 490 -30.20 -10.66 -34.92
C GLN A 490 -31.05 -9.74 -34.03
N GLU A 491 -30.45 -8.73 -33.41
CA GLU A 491 -31.14 -7.73 -32.59
C GLU A 491 -31.95 -6.69 -33.41
N ASN A 492 -31.73 -6.60 -34.74
CA ASN A 492 -32.32 -5.55 -35.61
C ASN A 492 -33.29 -6.07 -36.70
N GLY A 493 -33.70 -7.35 -36.66
CA GLY A 493 -34.93 -7.83 -37.32
C GLY A 493 -35.02 -7.76 -38.86
N GLN A 494 -33.91 -7.81 -39.63
CA GLN A 494 -33.98 -7.87 -41.10
C GLN A 494 -33.33 -9.13 -41.69
N ILE A 495 -34.07 -9.79 -42.60
CA ILE A 495 -33.64 -10.97 -43.37
C ILE A 495 -33.19 -10.50 -44.76
N CYS A 496 -31.91 -10.70 -45.08
CA CYS A 496 -31.41 -10.76 -46.46
C CYS A 496 -30.43 -11.94 -46.57
N GLY A 497 -30.66 -12.82 -47.54
CA GLY A 497 -29.87 -14.03 -47.75
C GLY A 497 -28.41 -13.76 -48.11
N ILE A 498 -27.51 -14.60 -47.60
CA ILE A 498 -26.09 -14.63 -47.97
C ILE A 498 -25.89 -15.75 -49.00
N SER A 499 -25.48 -15.40 -50.22
CA SER A 499 -24.93 -16.39 -51.16
C SER A 499 -23.42 -16.47 -50.97
N LEU A 500 -22.89 -17.65 -50.67
CA LEU A 500 -21.45 -17.93 -50.71
C LEU A 500 -21.09 -18.30 -52.15
N GLY A 501 -20.50 -17.36 -52.89
CA GLY A 501 -19.82 -17.67 -54.15
C GLY A 501 -18.58 -18.51 -53.87
N ARG A 502 -18.52 -19.72 -54.43
CA ARG A 502 -17.28 -20.49 -54.53
C ARG A 502 -16.32 -19.74 -55.46
N GLN A 503 -15.12 -19.43 -55.01
CA GLN A 503 -13.99 -19.24 -55.92
C GLN A 503 -12.97 -20.36 -55.70
N HIS A 504 -12.73 -21.09 -56.80
CA HIS A 504 -11.63 -22.01 -56.97
C HIS A 504 -10.35 -21.22 -57.24
N ARG A 505 -9.26 -21.71 -56.61
CA ARG A 505 -7.84 -21.39 -56.77
C ARG A 505 -7.35 -20.05 -56.27
#